data_AF-A0A143ZMJ2-F1
#
_entry.id   AF-A0A143ZMJ2-F1
#
_cell.length_a   1.000
_cell.length_b   1.000
_cell.length_c   1.000
_cell.angle_alpha   90.00
_cell.angle_beta   90.00
_cell.angle_gamma   90.00
#
_symmetry.space_group_name_H-M   'P 1'
#
loop_
_entity.id
_entity.type
_entity.pdbx_description
1 polymer ?
#
loop_
_entity_poly.entity_id
_entity_poly.type
_entity_poly.pdbx_seq_one_letter_code
_entity_poly.pdbx_strand_id
1 'polypeptide(L)'
;MSPSERGPIAILVNNAGMQHRAPLDDFPPEAFERLLQTNIASMQSALARPWIAPHTATKGAVANLTKGMATDWAPYGLQCNAIAPGYFETPLNAALVADPDVSAWLGKRTPAGRWGQVDELVGACVFLSSRILFRQQPYPLCQWRHYRLALKLQAAGWTRRNARTEKISGSAEDCRNHGDVWRGVRPMSVPSPPEISPVSHIRHVLPAVLFGALFALAGCNEKTEQKPANAPAVKPEVSVMTLHPTSVAITALLPGRTAASLIAEVRPQVGGIVRKRNFQEGGSVKEGDVLYEIDPATYQAAYDSAVAAVAKANGAVPSAQAKVDRYKGLSRSDAVSQQDLDEAQGALAQANADVASAKAALETARINLDYTKIRAPISGRVGASTVTVGALVTADQTTSLTTIRQIDPINVDVTQSSANLLKLRRAIEDGRLKTTGANVSVKLKLEDGSDYDQTGRIEFLDAAVEETTGSVTVRAEFPNPQQLLLPGVYVRAMIQEGIRQNSYLVPQRAVSRNTKGEAMALFVSPEGKVEQRVLTVDRSIGNSWLVAEGIKDGENVVVEGGQRVRAGQDVTTSNVIVNDATGELEQAQQTGGPAPVKAEAGSTAAAPAKEASAAPVLPAAKN
;
A
#
# COMPACT_ATOMS: atom_id res chain seq x y z
N MET A 1 -10.44 -7.82 -55.09
CA MET A 1 -9.18 -8.52 -55.47
C MET A 1 -8.81 -9.49 -54.36
N SER A 2 -8.22 -10.64 -54.70
CA SER A 2 -7.76 -11.66 -53.75
C SER A 2 -6.62 -11.15 -52.85
N PRO A 3 -6.75 -11.30 -51.52
CA PRO A 3 -6.14 -12.43 -50.80
C PRO A 3 -7.20 -13.46 -50.37
N SER A 4 -7.89 -14.04 -51.35
CA SER A 4 -9.33 -14.34 -51.29
C SER A 4 -9.80 -15.18 -50.09
N GLU A 5 -10.86 -14.66 -49.47
CA GLU A 5 -11.76 -15.33 -48.52
C GLU A 5 -11.11 -15.73 -47.17
N ARG A 6 -10.90 -14.65 -46.39
CA ARG A 6 -10.61 -14.48 -44.95
C ARG A 6 -10.02 -15.68 -44.19
N GLY A 7 -8.76 -15.48 -43.80
CA GLY A 7 -8.00 -16.23 -42.80
C GLY A 7 -6.67 -16.74 -43.40
N PRO A 8 -5.50 -16.67 -42.72
CA PRO A 8 -5.22 -16.11 -41.40
C PRO A 8 -4.30 -14.88 -41.42
N ILE A 9 -4.67 -13.85 -40.66
CA ILE A 9 -3.93 -13.26 -39.52
C ILE A 9 -5.03 -12.65 -38.66
N ALA A 10 -4.94 -12.75 -37.33
CA ALA A 10 -5.86 -12.04 -36.45
C ALA A 10 -5.29 -10.68 -36.06
N ILE A 11 -4.03 -10.65 -35.61
CA ILE A 11 -3.37 -9.47 -35.05
C ILE A 11 -1.94 -9.35 -35.59
N LEU A 12 -1.65 -8.21 -36.25
CA LEU A 12 -0.33 -7.82 -36.76
C LEU A 12 0.20 -6.63 -35.95
N VAL A 13 1.38 -6.78 -35.38
CA VAL A 13 1.87 -5.97 -34.26
C VAL A 13 3.13 -5.22 -34.69
N ASN A 14 2.99 -4.00 -35.24
CA ASN A 14 4.09 -3.16 -35.72
C ASN A 14 4.39 -1.98 -34.77
N ASN A 15 5.60 -1.45 -34.65
CA ASN A 15 5.85 -0.15 -34.00
C ASN A 15 6.41 0.85 -35.02
N ALA A 16 5.56 1.31 -35.94
CA ALA A 16 5.63 2.73 -36.27
C ALA A 16 5.27 3.49 -34.97
N GLY A 17 6.07 4.48 -34.56
CA GLY A 17 5.74 5.30 -33.39
C GLY A 17 4.37 5.95 -33.55
N MET A 18 3.67 6.23 -32.43
CA MET A 18 2.28 6.71 -32.42
C MET A 18 2.03 7.72 -33.55
N GLN A 19 1.30 7.28 -34.58
CA GLN A 19 1.11 8.06 -35.82
C GLN A 19 0.24 9.31 -35.61
N HIS A 20 -0.32 9.45 -34.42
CA HIS A 20 -1.09 10.59 -33.97
C HIS A 20 -0.68 10.92 -32.54
N ARG A 21 -0.47 12.21 -32.25
CA ARG A 21 -0.12 12.71 -30.91
C ARG A 21 -0.88 14.00 -30.64
N ALA A 22 -2.01 13.85 -29.96
CA ALA A 22 -2.88 14.90 -29.46
C ALA A 22 -3.19 14.61 -27.98
N PRO A 23 -3.76 15.57 -27.22
CA PRO A 23 -4.53 15.26 -26.02
C PRO A 23 -5.54 14.14 -26.27
N LEU A 24 -5.91 13.37 -25.24
CA LEU A 24 -6.84 12.24 -25.42
C LEU A 24 -8.21 12.71 -25.93
N ASP A 25 -8.63 13.89 -25.49
CA ASP A 25 -9.91 14.54 -25.82
C ASP A 25 -9.95 15.05 -27.27
N ASP A 26 -8.79 15.38 -27.84
CA ASP A 26 -8.60 15.78 -29.23
C ASP A 26 -8.27 14.59 -30.15
N PHE A 27 -8.13 13.38 -29.60
CA PHE A 27 -7.68 12.21 -30.35
C PHE A 27 -8.82 11.69 -31.24
N PRO A 28 -8.72 11.72 -32.60
CA PRO A 28 -9.83 11.39 -33.47
C PRO A 28 -10.31 9.94 -33.22
N PRO A 29 -11.61 9.67 -33.06
CA PRO A 29 -12.11 8.31 -32.83
C PRO A 29 -11.64 7.31 -33.89
N GLU A 30 -11.64 7.69 -35.17
CA GLU A 30 -11.10 6.86 -36.25
C GLU A 30 -9.59 6.62 -36.16
N ALA A 31 -8.82 7.55 -35.58
CA ALA A 31 -7.41 7.38 -35.33
C ALA A 31 -7.18 6.45 -34.14
N PHE A 32 -8.06 6.50 -33.13
CA PHE A 32 -8.06 5.58 -31.99
C PHE A 32 -8.43 4.16 -32.42
N GLU A 33 -9.45 3.98 -33.25
CA GLU A 33 -9.79 2.69 -33.87
C GLU A 33 -8.65 2.17 -34.76
N ARG A 34 -8.02 3.01 -35.59
CA ARG A 34 -6.82 2.63 -36.35
C ARG A 34 -5.65 2.21 -35.44
N LEU A 35 -5.49 2.86 -34.29
CA LEU A 35 -4.44 2.56 -33.31
C LEU A 35 -4.73 1.26 -32.53
N LEU A 36 -6.01 0.91 -32.32
CA LEU A 36 -6.44 -0.40 -31.81
C LEU A 36 -6.30 -1.51 -32.87
N GLN A 37 -6.54 -1.20 -34.14
CA GLN A 37 -6.41 -2.14 -35.27
C GLN A 37 -4.95 -2.38 -35.69
N THR A 38 -4.06 -1.44 -35.41
CA THR A 38 -2.61 -1.56 -35.62
C THR A 38 -1.83 -0.99 -34.45
N ASN A 39 -1.12 -1.86 -33.70
CA ASN A 39 0.32 -1.79 -33.47
C ASN A 39 0.81 -2.69 -32.30
N ILE A 40 2.13 -2.88 -32.22
CA ILE A 40 3.10 -2.43 -31.21
C ILE A 40 4.21 -3.50 -31.07
N ALA A 41 5.32 -3.43 -31.82
CA ALA A 41 6.57 -4.15 -31.51
C ALA A 41 7.80 -3.45 -32.11
N SER A 42 8.94 -3.36 -31.42
CA SER A 42 10.10 -2.54 -31.84
C SER A 42 11.43 -3.29 -31.74
N MET A 43 12.41 -2.95 -32.61
CA MET A 43 13.79 -3.47 -32.49
C MET A 43 14.46 -3.12 -31.16
N GLN A 44 14.00 -2.07 -30.48
CA GLN A 44 14.48 -1.70 -29.15
C GLN A 44 14.06 -2.68 -28.04
N SER A 45 13.20 -3.67 -28.34
CA SER A 45 12.99 -4.84 -27.47
C SER A 45 14.23 -5.74 -27.35
N ALA A 46 15.13 -5.70 -28.35
CA ALA A 46 16.32 -6.55 -28.44
C ALA A 46 17.65 -5.76 -28.44
N LEU A 47 17.60 -4.43 -28.60
CA LEU A 47 18.78 -3.56 -28.68
C LEU A 47 18.57 -2.28 -27.86
N ALA A 48 19.19 -2.23 -26.67
CA ALA A 48 19.22 -1.06 -25.81
C ALA A 48 20.19 0.02 -26.33
N ARG A 49 20.01 1.27 -25.86
CA ARG A 49 20.97 2.37 -26.03
C ARG A 49 21.08 3.18 -24.73
N PRO A 50 22.20 3.90 -24.48
CA PRO A 50 22.30 4.82 -23.35
C PRO A 50 21.15 5.83 -23.33
N TRP A 51 20.80 6.31 -22.12
CA TRP A 51 19.81 7.37 -21.86
C TRP A 51 18.35 7.08 -22.25
N ILE A 52 18.02 5.89 -22.76
CA ILE A 52 16.64 5.51 -23.14
C ILE A 52 16.10 4.27 -22.42
N ALA A 53 16.63 3.94 -21.23
CA ALA A 53 16.29 2.72 -20.50
C ALA A 53 14.77 2.51 -20.27
N PRO A 54 13.96 3.52 -19.88
CA PRO A 54 12.50 3.36 -19.77
C PRO A 54 11.85 3.02 -21.11
N HIS A 55 12.33 3.62 -22.21
CA HIS A 55 11.82 3.34 -23.55
C HIS A 55 12.15 1.89 -23.97
N THR A 56 13.39 1.43 -23.77
CA THR A 56 13.78 0.03 -23.99
C THR A 56 12.93 -0.94 -23.15
N ALA A 57 12.69 -0.65 -21.87
CA ALA A 57 11.86 -1.48 -21.00
C ALA A 57 10.43 -1.64 -21.53
N THR A 58 9.77 -0.54 -21.94
CA THR A 58 8.41 -0.62 -22.53
C THR A 58 8.40 -1.43 -23.84
N LYS A 59 9.41 -1.31 -24.70
CA LYS A 59 9.51 -2.13 -25.92
C LYS A 59 9.79 -3.61 -25.62
N GLY A 60 10.51 -3.92 -24.53
CA GLY A 60 10.70 -5.29 -24.04
C GLY A 60 9.42 -5.93 -23.51
N ALA A 61 8.65 -5.21 -22.68
CA ALA A 61 7.37 -5.67 -22.14
C ALA A 61 6.38 -6.01 -23.26
N VAL A 62 6.28 -5.13 -24.25
CA VAL A 62 5.53 -5.32 -25.49
C VAL A 62 5.91 -6.62 -26.24
N ALA A 63 7.21 -6.87 -26.44
CA ALA A 63 7.65 -8.08 -27.16
C ALA A 63 7.36 -9.37 -26.37
N ASN A 64 7.25 -9.29 -25.04
CA ASN A 64 6.82 -10.40 -24.20
C ASN A 64 5.30 -10.57 -24.22
N LEU A 65 4.51 -9.49 -24.26
CA LEU A 65 3.07 -9.54 -24.45
C LEU A 65 2.70 -10.26 -25.76
N THR A 66 3.36 -9.93 -26.89
CA THR A 66 3.12 -10.65 -28.15
C THR A 66 3.45 -12.15 -28.06
N LYS A 67 4.47 -12.55 -27.28
CA LYS A 67 4.79 -13.98 -27.04
C LYS A 67 3.72 -14.68 -26.22
N GLY A 68 3.19 -14.00 -25.19
CA GLY A 68 2.05 -14.49 -24.39
C GLY A 68 0.84 -14.75 -25.28
N MET A 69 0.37 -13.71 -25.98
CA MET A 69 -0.76 -13.80 -26.92
C MET A 69 -0.55 -14.87 -28.01
N ALA A 70 0.68 -15.03 -28.53
CA ALA A 70 0.98 -16.09 -29.50
C ALA A 70 0.87 -17.50 -28.89
N THR A 71 1.23 -17.68 -27.61
CA THR A 71 1.09 -18.95 -26.89
C THR A 71 -0.38 -19.21 -26.53
N ASP A 72 -1.05 -18.23 -25.93
CA ASP A 72 -2.42 -18.34 -25.42
C ASP A 72 -3.43 -18.58 -26.53
N TRP A 73 -3.19 -18.01 -27.73
CA TRP A 73 -4.15 -18.06 -28.83
C TRP A 73 -3.81 -19.05 -29.95
N ALA A 74 -2.63 -19.68 -29.91
CA ALA A 74 -2.29 -20.78 -30.82
C ALA A 74 -3.29 -21.96 -30.78
N PRO A 75 -3.86 -22.38 -29.62
CA PRO A 75 -4.88 -23.43 -29.57
C PRO A 75 -6.14 -23.11 -30.37
N TYR A 76 -6.47 -21.83 -30.55
CA TYR A 76 -7.63 -21.36 -31.31
C TYR A 76 -7.31 -21.13 -32.81
N GLY A 77 -6.13 -21.55 -33.27
CA GLY A 77 -5.68 -21.36 -34.66
C GLY A 77 -5.33 -19.91 -35.01
N LEU A 78 -5.22 -19.03 -34.03
CA LEU A 78 -4.93 -17.60 -34.24
C LEU A 78 -3.42 -17.37 -34.26
N GLN A 79 -2.95 -16.62 -35.25
CA GLN A 79 -1.54 -16.22 -35.37
C GLN A 79 -1.36 -14.76 -34.93
N CYS A 80 -0.53 -14.57 -33.90
CA CYS A 80 -0.03 -13.26 -33.47
C CYS A 80 1.37 -13.05 -34.05
N ASN A 81 1.51 -12.10 -34.98
CA ASN A 81 2.79 -11.79 -35.62
C ASN A 81 3.20 -10.35 -35.33
N ALA A 82 4.50 -10.13 -35.13
CA ALA A 82 5.07 -8.81 -34.87
C ALA A 82 6.10 -8.41 -35.94
N ILE A 83 6.05 -7.14 -36.34
CA ILE A 83 7.10 -6.48 -37.11
C ILE A 83 7.80 -5.52 -36.16
N ALA A 84 9.10 -5.74 -35.95
CA ALA A 84 9.96 -4.87 -35.20
C ALA A 84 10.77 -4.00 -36.18
N PRO A 85 10.33 -2.77 -36.51
CA PRO A 85 11.12 -1.87 -37.35
C PRO A 85 12.29 -1.28 -36.55
N GLY A 86 13.33 -0.91 -37.29
CA GLY A 86 14.45 -0.10 -36.82
C GLY A 86 14.17 1.39 -37.05
N TYR A 87 15.11 2.08 -37.69
CA TYR A 87 14.99 3.49 -38.01
C TYR A 87 14.42 3.67 -39.43
N PHE A 88 13.15 4.06 -39.48
CA PHE A 88 12.43 4.37 -40.71
C PHE A 88 12.09 5.85 -40.78
N GLU A 89 12.17 6.44 -41.96
CA GLU A 89 11.71 7.79 -42.25
C GLU A 89 10.18 7.83 -42.23
N THR A 90 9.62 8.77 -41.47
CA THR A 90 8.18 8.96 -41.28
C THR A 90 7.87 10.44 -41.05
N PRO A 91 6.64 10.93 -41.29
CA PRO A 91 6.27 12.29 -40.93
C PRO A 91 6.52 12.63 -39.45
N LEU A 92 6.36 11.64 -38.55
CA LEU A 92 6.53 11.81 -37.10
C LEU A 92 7.97 12.10 -36.67
N ASN A 93 8.97 11.63 -37.43
CA ASN A 93 10.39 11.85 -37.13
C ASN A 93 11.09 12.74 -38.16
N ALA A 94 10.35 13.47 -38.99
CA ALA A 94 10.89 14.40 -39.99
C ALA A 94 11.90 15.40 -39.40
N ALA A 95 11.66 15.90 -38.17
CA ALA A 95 12.60 16.78 -37.47
C ALA A 95 13.95 16.10 -37.11
N LEU A 96 13.97 14.80 -36.85
CA LEU A 96 15.18 14.00 -36.59
C LEU A 96 15.87 13.55 -37.89
N VAL A 97 15.11 13.43 -38.98
CA VAL A 97 15.64 13.13 -40.32
C VAL A 97 16.33 14.38 -40.89
N ALA A 98 15.77 15.57 -40.66
CA ALA A 98 16.33 16.86 -41.05
C ALA A 98 17.59 17.27 -40.26
N ASP A 99 17.84 16.67 -39.09
CA ASP A 99 19.05 16.88 -38.29
C ASP A 99 20.26 16.15 -38.95
N PRO A 100 21.30 16.89 -39.41
CA PRO A 100 22.44 16.28 -40.08
C PRO A 100 23.27 15.36 -39.20
N ASP A 101 23.41 15.67 -37.90
CA ASP A 101 24.23 14.90 -36.97
C ASP A 101 23.54 13.59 -36.60
N VAL A 102 22.22 13.64 -36.36
CA VAL A 102 21.40 12.44 -36.13
C VAL A 102 21.39 11.56 -37.36
N SER A 103 21.17 12.12 -38.56
CA SER A 103 21.19 11.38 -39.82
C SER A 103 22.56 10.77 -40.13
N ALA A 104 23.66 11.49 -39.92
CA ALA A 104 25.02 10.97 -40.13
C ALA A 104 25.40 9.88 -39.11
N TRP A 105 25.00 10.06 -37.84
CA TRP A 105 25.20 9.04 -36.80
C TRP A 105 24.39 7.77 -37.07
N LEU A 106 23.17 7.92 -37.60
CA LEU A 106 22.28 6.83 -37.95
C LEU A 106 22.78 6.08 -39.19
N GLY A 107 23.19 6.79 -40.25
CA GLY A 107 23.80 6.22 -41.45
C GLY A 107 25.08 5.42 -41.17
N LYS A 108 25.89 5.84 -40.18
CA LYS A 108 27.04 5.05 -39.68
C LYS A 108 26.65 3.74 -38.97
N ARG A 109 25.37 3.58 -38.59
CA ARG A 109 24.85 2.45 -37.79
C ARG A 109 23.81 1.61 -38.54
N THR A 110 23.30 2.09 -39.68
CA THR A 110 22.47 1.33 -40.61
C THR A 110 23.31 0.81 -41.78
N PRO A 111 23.26 -0.49 -42.14
CA PRO A 111 24.06 -1.03 -43.25
C PRO A 111 23.77 -0.40 -44.60
N ALA A 112 22.54 0.12 -44.78
CA ALA A 112 22.12 0.83 -45.97
C ALA A 112 22.70 2.26 -46.08
N GLY A 113 23.39 2.77 -45.04
CA GLY A 113 23.90 4.14 -44.99
C GLY A 113 22.83 5.23 -44.87
N ARG A 114 21.54 4.86 -44.81
CA ARG A 114 20.38 5.74 -44.82
C ARG A 114 19.30 5.29 -43.82
N TRP A 115 18.26 6.10 -43.69
CA TRP A 115 16.99 5.72 -43.07
C TRP A 115 16.26 4.66 -43.93
N GLY A 116 15.52 3.76 -43.28
CA GLY A 116 14.62 2.83 -43.97
C GLY A 116 13.39 3.55 -44.52
N GLN A 117 12.83 3.06 -45.62
CA GLN A 117 11.62 3.62 -46.23
C GLN A 117 10.40 2.75 -45.88
N VAL A 118 9.26 3.36 -45.56
CA VAL A 118 8.09 2.62 -45.05
C VAL A 118 7.62 1.52 -46.01
N ASP A 119 7.73 1.76 -47.33
CA ASP A 119 7.37 0.80 -48.37
C ASP A 119 8.19 -0.51 -48.31
N GLU A 120 9.40 -0.47 -47.75
CA GLU A 120 10.26 -1.65 -47.55
C GLU A 120 9.63 -2.65 -46.54
N LEU A 121 8.68 -2.20 -45.70
CA LEU A 121 7.93 -3.05 -44.78
C LEU A 121 6.77 -3.80 -45.46
N VAL A 122 6.27 -3.32 -46.60
CA VAL A 122 5.07 -3.89 -47.26
C VAL A 122 5.28 -5.37 -47.60
N GLY A 123 6.46 -5.73 -48.15
CA GLY A 123 6.79 -7.12 -48.44
C GLY A 123 6.83 -8.03 -47.20
N ALA A 124 7.25 -7.50 -46.04
CA ALA A 124 7.25 -8.23 -44.77
C ALA A 124 5.81 -8.39 -44.22
N CYS A 125 4.98 -7.35 -44.30
CA CYS A 125 3.56 -7.42 -43.96
C CYS A 125 2.83 -8.48 -44.79
N VAL A 126 3.03 -8.47 -46.11
CA VAL A 126 2.41 -9.42 -47.04
C VAL A 126 2.91 -10.85 -46.79
N PHE A 127 4.21 -11.04 -46.55
CA PHE A 127 4.78 -12.35 -46.23
C PHE A 127 4.20 -12.94 -44.94
N LEU A 128 4.18 -12.17 -43.85
CA LEU A 128 3.61 -12.61 -42.57
C LEU A 128 2.10 -12.89 -42.69
N SER A 129 1.37 -12.12 -43.50
CA SER A 129 -0.07 -12.31 -43.76
C SER A 129 -0.38 -13.41 -44.78
N SER A 130 0.60 -14.23 -45.21
CA SER A 130 0.42 -15.22 -46.26
C SER A 130 0.12 -16.63 -45.74
N ARG A 131 -0.82 -17.34 -46.41
CA ARG A 131 -1.14 -18.76 -46.12
C ARG A 131 0.03 -19.74 -46.31
N ILE A 132 1.16 -19.31 -46.88
CA ILE A 132 2.34 -20.18 -47.12
C ILE A 132 2.91 -20.76 -45.82
N LEU A 133 2.78 -20.05 -44.71
CA LEU A 133 3.18 -20.54 -43.38
C LEU A 133 2.32 -21.71 -42.86
N PHE A 134 1.11 -21.91 -43.38
CA PHE A 134 0.14 -22.89 -42.89
C PHE A 134 0.36 -24.30 -43.47
N ARG A 135 1.04 -24.42 -44.62
CA ARG A 135 1.06 -25.66 -45.42
C ARG A 135 2.22 -26.62 -45.11
N GLN A 136 3.03 -26.32 -44.10
CA GLN A 136 4.10 -27.22 -43.61
C GLN A 136 4.07 -27.31 -42.08
N GLN A 137 3.44 -28.36 -41.54
CA GLN A 137 3.84 -29.21 -40.40
C GLN A 137 2.60 -29.91 -39.81
N PRO A 138 2.65 -31.20 -39.39
CA PRO A 138 1.46 -31.96 -38.98
C PRO A 138 1.11 -31.93 -37.48
N TYR A 139 1.71 -31.03 -36.68
CA TYR A 139 1.56 -31.02 -35.22
C TYR A 139 1.33 -29.61 -34.65
N PRO A 140 0.50 -29.45 -33.60
CA PRO A 140 0.26 -28.17 -32.95
C PRO A 140 1.43 -27.80 -32.05
N LEU A 141 2.52 -27.33 -32.66
CA LEU A 141 3.74 -26.91 -31.96
C LEU A 141 3.96 -25.41 -32.06
N CYS A 142 4.06 -24.77 -30.90
CA CYS A 142 4.29 -23.33 -30.77
C CYS A 142 5.52 -22.90 -31.61
N GLN A 143 5.28 -22.07 -32.63
CA GLN A 143 6.35 -21.37 -33.34
C GLN A 143 6.19 -19.86 -33.21
N TRP A 144 6.95 -19.28 -32.28
CA TRP A 144 7.32 -17.88 -32.33
C TRP A 144 8.50 -17.71 -33.30
N ARG A 145 8.37 -16.86 -34.32
CA ARG A 145 9.46 -16.54 -35.26
C ARG A 145 9.73 -15.04 -35.31
N HIS A 146 10.91 -14.64 -34.90
CA HIS A 146 11.40 -13.27 -35.04
C HIS A 146 12.04 -13.05 -36.42
N TYR A 147 11.34 -12.36 -37.33
CA TYR A 147 11.94 -11.96 -38.61
C TYR A 147 12.65 -10.61 -38.47
N ARG A 148 13.98 -10.67 -38.37
CA ARG A 148 14.85 -9.48 -38.35
C ARG A 148 14.99 -8.94 -39.77
N LEU A 149 14.29 -7.85 -40.11
CA LEU A 149 14.45 -7.18 -41.41
C LEU A 149 15.75 -6.33 -41.43
N ALA A 150 16.88 -7.02 -41.33
CA ALA A 150 18.11 -6.55 -41.92
C ALA A 150 18.24 -7.22 -43.30
N LEU A 151 18.09 -6.44 -44.36
CA LEU A 151 18.32 -6.89 -45.73
C LEU A 151 19.70 -7.58 -45.83
N LYS A 152 19.78 -8.67 -46.60
CA LYS A 152 20.95 -9.56 -46.72
C LYS A 152 22.16 -8.93 -47.47
N LEU A 153 22.65 -7.78 -46.97
CA LEU A 153 23.98 -7.23 -47.26
C LEU A 153 24.68 -6.78 -45.97
N GLN A 154 24.41 -7.46 -44.85
CA GLN A 154 25.05 -7.23 -43.55
C GLN A 154 25.93 -8.42 -43.10
N ALA A 155 26.57 -9.10 -44.06
CA ALA A 155 27.42 -10.29 -43.83
C ALA A 155 28.71 -10.27 -44.67
N ALA A 156 29.34 -9.10 -44.80
CA ALA A 156 30.66 -8.93 -45.42
C ALA A 156 31.38 -7.73 -44.81
N GLY A 157 31.77 -7.80 -43.53
CA GLY A 157 32.29 -6.60 -42.87
C GLY A 157 32.87 -6.69 -41.46
N TRP A 158 33.01 -7.85 -40.81
CA TRP A 158 33.92 -7.99 -39.66
C TRP A 158 34.42 -9.42 -39.48
N THR A 159 35.73 -9.60 -39.70
CA THR A 159 36.62 -10.73 -39.33
C THR A 159 36.15 -12.19 -39.49
N ARG A 160 36.88 -12.92 -40.36
CA ARG A 160 36.84 -14.38 -40.51
C ARG A 160 37.15 -15.13 -39.19
N ARG A 161 36.14 -15.75 -38.57
CA ARG A 161 36.18 -17.11 -37.99
C ARG A 161 34.75 -17.58 -37.67
N ASN A 162 34.48 -18.87 -37.80
CA ASN A 162 33.19 -19.53 -37.58
C ASN A 162 32.05 -19.17 -38.56
N ALA A 163 32.25 -19.53 -39.83
CA ALA A 163 31.13 -19.77 -40.74
C ALA A 163 30.51 -21.15 -40.46
N ARG A 164 29.48 -21.20 -39.60
CA ARG A 164 28.45 -22.24 -39.62
C ARG A 164 27.08 -21.58 -39.58
N THR A 165 26.19 -22.05 -40.44
CA THR A 165 24.79 -21.60 -40.50
C THR A 165 24.00 -22.16 -39.33
N GLU A 166 23.88 -21.39 -38.25
CA GLU A 166 22.87 -21.68 -37.22
C GLU A 166 21.47 -21.32 -37.74
N LYS A 167 20.80 -22.32 -38.32
CA LYS A 167 19.34 -22.38 -38.29
C LYS A 167 18.93 -22.52 -36.82
N ILE A 168 18.34 -21.48 -36.24
CA ILE A 168 17.38 -21.70 -35.13
C ILE A 168 16.07 -22.15 -35.78
N SER A 169 16.06 -23.42 -36.21
CA SER A 169 14.85 -24.18 -36.39
C SER A 169 14.59 -24.92 -35.09
N GLY A 170 13.58 -24.51 -34.33
CA GLY A 170 12.89 -25.47 -33.47
C GLY A 170 12.24 -26.49 -34.40
N SER A 171 12.85 -27.67 -34.53
CA SER A 171 12.29 -28.77 -35.31
C SER A 171 11.16 -29.43 -34.51
N ALA A 172 10.25 -30.10 -35.21
CA ALA A 172 9.12 -30.83 -34.61
C ALA A 172 9.55 -32.18 -34.00
N GLU A 173 10.67 -32.18 -33.27
CA GLU A 173 11.30 -33.35 -32.62
C GLU A 173 11.21 -33.26 -31.09
N ASP A 174 11.41 -32.07 -30.48
CA ASP A 174 11.42 -31.89 -29.00
C ASP A 174 10.09 -32.24 -28.30
N CYS A 175 8.96 -32.28 -29.02
CA CYS A 175 7.66 -32.62 -28.45
C CYS A 175 7.13 -34.00 -28.85
N ARG A 176 7.95 -34.85 -29.48
CA ARG A 176 7.57 -36.26 -29.71
C ARG A 176 7.98 -37.21 -28.57
N ASN A 177 8.81 -36.74 -27.62
CA ASN A 177 9.35 -37.56 -26.53
C ASN A 177 8.67 -37.39 -25.16
N HIS A 178 7.63 -36.57 -25.03
CA HIS A 178 6.93 -36.36 -23.74
C HIS A 178 5.81 -37.38 -23.44
N GLY A 179 5.66 -38.44 -24.23
CA GLY A 179 4.69 -39.53 -24.00
C GLY A 179 5.24 -40.74 -23.22
N ASP A 180 6.52 -41.10 -23.39
CA ASP A 180 7.03 -42.44 -23.06
C ASP A 180 8.10 -42.51 -21.95
N VAL A 181 8.31 -41.43 -21.18
CA VAL A 181 9.30 -41.41 -20.06
C VAL A 181 8.65 -41.69 -18.70
N TRP A 182 7.56 -42.44 -18.67
CA TRP A 182 7.04 -43.12 -17.46
C TRP A 182 7.39 -44.61 -17.45
N ARG A 183 8.70 -44.92 -17.55
CA ARG A 183 9.29 -46.17 -17.04
C ARG A 183 10.83 -46.13 -17.02
N GLY A 184 11.39 -45.88 -15.82
CA GLY A 184 12.72 -46.39 -15.45
C GLY A 184 13.92 -45.44 -15.48
N VAL A 185 14.03 -44.54 -14.49
CA VAL A 185 15.33 -44.12 -13.93
C VAL A 185 15.21 -44.06 -12.39
N ARG A 186 16.27 -44.46 -11.67
CA ARG A 186 16.36 -44.47 -10.19
C ARG A 186 16.67 -43.07 -9.64
N PRO A 187 16.36 -42.76 -8.36
CA PRO A 187 16.65 -41.45 -7.79
C PRO A 187 18.17 -41.18 -7.71
N MET A 188 18.58 -39.95 -8.03
CA MET A 188 19.95 -39.48 -7.89
C MET A 188 20.00 -38.25 -6.97
N SER A 189 21.03 -38.19 -6.13
CA SER A 189 21.12 -37.36 -4.93
C SER A 189 21.54 -35.90 -5.18
N VAL A 190 21.11 -35.01 -4.27
CA VAL A 190 21.47 -33.59 -4.21
C VAL A 190 22.96 -33.40 -3.85
N PRO A 191 23.70 -32.50 -4.51
CA PRO A 191 25.06 -32.12 -4.08
C PRO A 191 25.03 -31.01 -3.01
N SER A 192 25.86 -31.16 -1.98
CA SER A 192 26.10 -30.18 -0.91
C SER A 192 27.18 -29.14 -1.27
N PRO A 193 27.22 -27.96 -0.60
CA PRO A 193 28.23 -26.93 -0.85
C PRO A 193 29.63 -27.33 -0.34
N PRO A 194 30.72 -26.76 -0.89
CA PRO A 194 32.09 -27.15 -0.54
C PRO A 194 32.58 -26.52 0.77
N GLU A 195 33.15 -27.35 1.65
CA GLU A 195 33.93 -26.89 2.80
C GLU A 195 35.36 -26.50 2.41
N ILE A 196 35.91 -25.53 3.13
CA ILE A 196 37.30 -25.08 3.01
C ILE A 196 38.15 -25.87 4.01
N SER A 197 39.14 -26.63 3.52
CA SER A 197 40.19 -27.23 4.36
C SER A 197 41.58 -27.03 3.72
N PRO A 198 42.64 -26.80 4.53
CA PRO A 198 43.91 -26.30 4.01
C PRO A 198 44.85 -27.37 3.43
N VAL A 199 45.67 -26.86 2.49
CA VAL A 199 46.72 -27.52 1.71
C VAL A 199 47.69 -28.37 2.54
N SER A 200 48.10 -29.52 1.99
CA SER A 200 49.28 -30.28 2.43
C SER A 200 50.38 -30.26 1.36
N HIS A 201 51.64 -30.09 1.78
CA HIS A 201 52.82 -30.16 0.90
C HIS A 201 53.87 -31.16 1.43
N ILE A 202 54.07 -32.23 0.68
CA ILE A 202 55.37 -32.71 0.15
C ILE A 202 56.60 -32.65 1.10
N ARG A 203 56.88 -33.82 1.71
CA ARG A 203 58.10 -34.67 1.58
C ARG A 203 59.51 -34.16 2.00
N HIS A 204 60.10 -34.98 2.88
CA HIS A 204 61.51 -35.44 2.98
C HIS A 204 62.55 -34.60 3.76
N VAL A 205 62.97 -35.10 4.93
CA VAL A 205 64.37 -35.54 5.29
C VAL A 205 64.28 -36.62 6.41
N LEU A 206 65.21 -37.60 6.42
CA LEU A 206 65.39 -38.74 7.37
C LEU A 206 66.49 -38.41 8.45
N PRO A 207 66.86 -39.28 9.43
CA PRO A 207 66.08 -40.13 10.36
C PRO A 207 66.71 -40.27 11.80
N ALA A 208 66.09 -41.14 12.62
CA ALA A 208 66.73 -42.11 13.55
C ALA A 208 67.20 -41.73 14.99
N VAL A 209 67.18 -42.79 15.85
CA VAL A 209 67.78 -42.94 17.21
C VAL A 209 67.02 -42.17 18.31
N LEU A 210 66.57 -42.72 19.46
CA LEU A 210 66.84 -43.94 20.25
C LEU A 210 65.51 -44.42 20.90
N PHE A 211 65.17 -45.72 21.05
CA PHE A 211 65.31 -46.50 22.30
C PHE A 211 65.29 -45.65 23.61
N GLY A 212 64.56 -45.95 24.68
CA GLY A 212 63.78 -47.13 25.09
C GLY A 212 63.67 -47.14 26.63
N ALA A 213 62.89 -48.05 27.22
CA ALA A 213 62.58 -48.17 28.67
C ALA A 213 61.80 -46.97 29.27
N LEU A 214 60.63 -47.12 29.92
CA LEU A 214 60.08 -48.20 30.74
C LEU A 214 60.90 -48.46 32.02
N PHE A 215 60.66 -47.66 33.06
CA PHE A 215 60.77 -48.12 34.46
C PHE A 215 59.76 -47.42 35.35
N ALA A 216 59.23 -48.15 36.33
CA ALA A 216 58.19 -47.71 37.23
C ALA A 216 58.72 -47.47 38.65
N LEU A 217 58.25 -46.39 39.29
CA LEU A 217 58.10 -46.22 40.75
C LEU A 217 56.83 -45.34 40.93
N ALA A 218 55.76 -45.71 41.65
CA ALA A 218 55.58 -46.29 43.00
C ALA A 218 55.53 -45.22 44.12
N GLY A 219 54.39 -45.15 44.82
CA GLY A 219 54.14 -44.31 46.01
C GLY A 219 53.57 -42.90 45.70
N CYS A 220 52.60 -42.34 46.44
CA CYS A 220 51.85 -42.85 47.60
C CYS A 220 50.39 -42.37 47.59
N ASN A 221 49.55 -43.06 48.36
CA ASN A 221 48.10 -42.86 48.44
C ASN A 221 47.74 -42.40 49.86
N GLU A 222 47.45 -41.12 50.07
CA GLU A 222 46.92 -40.61 51.35
C GLU A 222 45.40 -40.44 51.28
N LYS A 223 44.70 -41.45 51.80
CA LYS A 223 43.31 -41.30 52.25
C LYS A 223 43.30 -40.45 53.52
N THR A 224 43.13 -39.15 53.38
CA THR A 224 42.71 -38.30 54.50
C THR A 224 41.24 -38.56 54.79
N GLU A 225 40.95 -39.37 55.83
CA GLU A 225 39.60 -39.51 56.36
C GLU A 225 39.15 -38.21 57.03
N GLN A 226 38.58 -37.29 56.25
CA GLN A 226 37.83 -36.16 56.81
C GLN A 226 36.47 -36.66 57.32
N LYS A 227 36.50 -36.95 58.62
CA LYS A 227 35.36 -37.10 59.53
C LYS A 227 34.25 -36.10 59.16
N PRO A 228 33.00 -36.52 58.90
CA PRO A 228 31.92 -35.61 58.54
C PRO A 228 31.59 -34.70 59.73
N ALA A 229 31.98 -33.43 59.63
CA ALA A 229 31.55 -32.40 60.55
C ALA A 229 30.07 -32.11 60.29
N ASN A 230 29.22 -32.50 61.24
CA ASN A 230 27.78 -32.28 61.17
C ASN A 230 27.46 -30.80 61.44
N ALA A 231 27.73 -29.94 60.45
CA ALA A 231 27.27 -28.56 60.46
C ALA A 231 25.73 -28.56 60.30
N PRO A 232 24.97 -27.80 61.11
CA PRO A 232 23.54 -27.67 60.88
C PRO A 232 23.32 -27.08 59.49
N ALA A 233 22.46 -27.72 58.70
CA ALA A 233 22.09 -27.23 57.38
C ALA A 233 21.39 -25.88 57.53
N VAL A 234 22.14 -24.78 57.34
CA VAL A 234 21.58 -23.44 57.25
C VAL A 234 20.62 -23.44 56.07
N LYS A 235 19.31 -23.45 56.36
CA LYS A 235 18.28 -23.38 55.33
C LYS A 235 18.50 -22.08 54.55
N PRO A 236 18.80 -22.14 53.25
CA PRO A 236 19.03 -20.93 52.48
C PRO A 236 17.75 -20.09 52.45
N GLU A 237 17.90 -18.81 52.73
CA GLU A 237 16.81 -17.84 52.65
C GLU A 237 16.54 -17.46 51.20
N VAL A 238 15.26 -17.43 50.82
CA VAL A 238 14.80 -17.04 49.48
C VAL A 238 13.66 -16.02 49.57
N SER A 239 13.73 -15.01 48.72
CA SER A 239 12.67 -14.02 48.58
C SER A 239 11.57 -14.61 47.68
N VAL A 240 10.35 -14.68 48.19
CA VAL A 240 9.16 -15.17 47.47
C VAL A 240 8.13 -14.07 47.28
N MET A 241 7.28 -14.23 46.26
CA MET A 241 6.12 -13.39 46.00
C MET A 241 4.89 -14.29 45.84
N THR A 242 3.81 -13.98 46.54
CA THR A 242 2.52 -14.67 46.37
C THR A 242 1.83 -14.19 45.10
N LEU A 243 1.37 -15.13 44.27
CA LEU A 243 0.72 -14.83 42.99
C LEU A 243 -0.80 -14.97 43.08
N HIS A 244 -1.50 -13.94 42.58
CA HIS A 244 -2.97 -13.90 42.50
C HIS A 244 -3.45 -13.67 41.05
N PRO A 245 -4.62 -14.21 40.67
CA PRO A 245 -5.18 -14.04 39.34
C PRO A 245 -5.65 -12.59 39.15
N THR A 246 -4.99 -11.88 38.23
CA THR A 246 -5.31 -10.49 37.88
C THR A 246 -5.91 -10.43 36.48
N SER A 247 -6.82 -9.48 36.25
CA SER A 247 -7.32 -9.18 34.90
C SER A 247 -6.39 -8.16 34.23
N VAL A 248 -5.75 -8.54 33.13
CA VAL A 248 -4.76 -7.71 32.44
C VAL A 248 -5.29 -7.29 31.08
N ALA A 249 -5.28 -5.98 30.81
CA ALA A 249 -5.58 -5.46 29.48
C ALA A 249 -4.39 -5.72 28.55
N ILE A 250 -4.62 -6.43 27.45
CA ILE A 250 -3.61 -6.62 26.42
C ILE A 250 -3.66 -5.42 25.49
N THR A 251 -2.60 -4.62 25.50
CA THR A 251 -2.39 -3.50 24.57
C THR A 251 -1.33 -3.87 23.54
N ALA A 252 -1.62 -3.56 22.27
CA ALA A 252 -0.65 -3.58 21.20
C ALA A 252 -0.23 -2.14 20.89
N LEU A 253 1.08 -1.89 20.86
CA LEU A 253 1.65 -0.62 20.39
C LEU A 253 2.06 -0.79 18.93
N LEU A 254 1.23 -0.28 18.03
CA LEU A 254 1.37 -0.48 16.58
C LEU A 254 1.88 0.79 15.89
N PRO A 255 2.76 0.66 14.89
CA PRO A 255 3.21 1.79 14.08
C PRO A 255 2.07 2.31 13.20
N GLY A 256 1.99 3.63 13.03
CA GLY A 256 1.03 4.25 12.13
C GLY A 256 1.49 5.62 11.63
N ARG A 257 0.73 6.17 10.68
CA ARG A 257 0.91 7.54 10.19
C ARG A 257 -0.41 8.27 10.20
N THR A 258 -0.35 9.56 10.52
CA THR A 258 -1.50 10.46 10.38
C THR A 258 -1.81 10.72 8.90
N ALA A 259 -3.09 10.85 8.58
CA ALA A 259 -3.60 11.21 7.27
C ALA A 259 -4.72 12.25 7.43
N ALA A 260 -4.86 13.17 6.47
CA ALA A 260 -6.00 14.07 6.46
C ALA A 260 -7.31 13.27 6.32
N SER A 261 -8.38 13.70 7.00
CA SER A 261 -9.69 13.03 6.91
C SER A 261 -10.28 13.17 5.51
N LEU A 262 -10.18 14.37 4.92
CA LEU A 262 -10.52 14.64 3.54
C LEU A 262 -9.39 15.42 2.85
N ILE A 263 -9.16 15.10 1.57
CA ILE A 263 -8.20 15.77 0.70
C ILE A 263 -8.95 16.17 -0.57
N ALA A 264 -8.96 17.47 -0.89
CA ALA A 264 -9.48 17.97 -2.15
C ALA A 264 -8.39 18.69 -2.93
N GLU A 265 -8.14 18.22 -4.14
CA GLU A 265 -7.25 18.88 -5.09
C GLU A 265 -8.05 19.89 -5.92
N VAL A 266 -7.71 21.17 -5.77
CA VAL A 266 -8.41 22.24 -6.47
C VAL A 266 -7.86 22.34 -7.90
N ARG A 267 -8.71 22.06 -8.88
CA ARG A 267 -8.38 22.06 -10.31
C ARG A 267 -9.30 23.05 -11.05
N PRO A 268 -8.82 23.73 -12.09
CA PRO A 268 -9.64 24.63 -12.90
C PRO A 268 -10.53 23.82 -13.86
N GLN A 269 -11.82 24.13 -13.92
CA GLN A 269 -12.77 23.54 -14.87
C GLN A 269 -12.89 24.36 -16.17
N VAL A 270 -12.31 25.56 -16.19
CA VAL A 270 -12.26 26.47 -17.34
C VAL A 270 -10.84 27.02 -17.50
N GLY A 271 -10.44 27.33 -18.73
CA GLY A 271 -9.12 27.87 -19.04
C GLY A 271 -9.07 29.40 -18.95
N GLY A 272 -7.88 29.95 -18.72
CA GLY A 272 -7.66 31.41 -18.73
C GLY A 272 -6.51 31.84 -17.82
N ILE A 273 -6.30 33.15 -17.72
CA ILE A 273 -5.23 33.72 -16.89
C ILE A 273 -5.74 33.91 -15.47
N VAL A 274 -4.99 33.43 -14.47
CA VAL A 274 -5.29 33.65 -13.04
C VAL A 274 -5.09 35.13 -12.71
N ARG A 275 -6.17 35.88 -12.56
CA ARG A 275 -6.18 37.32 -12.26
C ARG A 275 -5.89 37.61 -10.80
N LYS A 276 -6.35 36.76 -9.88
CA LYS A 276 -6.21 36.98 -8.43
C LYS A 276 -6.24 35.68 -7.64
N ARG A 277 -5.48 35.65 -6.54
CA ARG A 277 -5.56 34.65 -5.47
C ARG A 277 -6.18 35.29 -4.23
N ASN A 278 -7.23 34.68 -3.70
CA ASN A 278 -8.09 35.24 -2.66
C ASN A 278 -7.89 34.62 -1.26
N PHE A 279 -6.88 33.76 -1.10
CA PHE A 279 -6.52 33.13 0.17
C PHE A 279 -5.05 33.35 0.54
N GLN A 280 -4.75 33.20 1.84
CA GLN A 280 -3.39 33.14 2.36
C GLN A 280 -2.93 31.67 2.39
N GLU A 281 -1.76 31.40 1.81
CA GLU A 281 -1.17 30.05 1.76
C GLU A 281 -0.90 29.51 3.16
N GLY A 282 -1.25 28.24 3.39
CA GLY A 282 -1.17 27.64 4.72
C GLY A 282 -2.27 28.10 5.69
N GLY A 283 -3.21 28.95 5.27
CA GLY A 283 -4.36 29.39 6.05
C GLY A 283 -5.50 28.37 6.09
N SER A 284 -6.60 28.73 6.77
CA SER A 284 -7.86 27.97 6.76
C SER A 284 -8.85 28.58 5.77
N VAL A 285 -9.59 27.73 5.06
CA VAL A 285 -10.65 28.11 4.11
C VAL A 285 -11.92 27.32 4.42
N LYS A 286 -13.08 27.92 4.14
CA LYS A 286 -14.39 27.27 4.23
C LYS A 286 -14.83 26.80 2.86
N GLU A 287 -15.69 25.79 2.85
CA GLU A 287 -16.39 25.36 1.65
C GLU A 287 -17.15 26.53 0.99
N GLY A 288 -17.02 26.67 -0.33
CA GLY A 288 -17.61 27.76 -1.10
C GLY A 288 -16.76 29.05 -1.17
N ASP A 289 -15.73 29.22 -0.35
CA ASP A 289 -14.82 30.38 -0.42
C ASP A 289 -14.13 30.45 -1.79
N VAL A 290 -14.06 31.63 -2.39
CA VAL A 290 -13.37 31.83 -3.68
C VAL A 290 -11.86 31.82 -3.45
N LEU A 291 -11.16 30.90 -4.09
CA LEU A 291 -9.71 30.72 -3.96
C LEU A 291 -8.94 31.44 -5.08
N TYR A 292 -9.41 31.32 -6.31
CA TYR A 292 -8.83 31.95 -7.49
C TYR A 292 -9.90 32.60 -8.35
N GLU A 293 -9.54 33.72 -8.97
CA GLU A 293 -10.32 34.34 -10.04
C GLU A 293 -9.53 34.19 -11.35
N ILE A 294 -10.09 33.47 -12.31
CA ILE A 294 -9.65 33.46 -13.71
C ILE A 294 -10.24 34.70 -14.40
N ASP A 295 -9.55 35.26 -15.40
CA ASP A 295 -10.09 36.32 -16.25
C ASP A 295 -11.42 35.90 -16.91
N PRO A 296 -12.55 36.55 -16.57
CA PRO A 296 -13.86 36.16 -17.06
C PRO A 296 -14.20 36.75 -18.43
N ALA A 297 -13.34 37.55 -19.07
CA ALA A 297 -13.72 38.37 -20.23
C ALA A 297 -14.42 37.60 -21.37
N THR A 298 -13.88 36.43 -21.75
CA THR A 298 -14.47 35.55 -22.79
C THR A 298 -15.77 34.88 -22.32
N TYR A 299 -15.84 34.48 -21.06
CA TYR A 299 -17.00 33.83 -20.45
C TYR A 299 -18.16 34.81 -20.24
N GLN A 300 -17.87 36.06 -19.87
CA GLN A 300 -18.83 37.15 -19.75
C GLN A 300 -19.42 37.49 -21.12
N ALA A 301 -18.59 37.62 -22.16
CA ALA A 301 -19.07 37.86 -23.52
C ALA A 301 -19.98 36.72 -24.03
N ALA A 302 -19.66 35.46 -23.69
CA ALA A 302 -20.51 34.31 -24.01
C ALA A 302 -21.85 34.34 -23.24
N TYR A 303 -21.83 34.71 -21.96
CA TYR A 303 -23.03 34.91 -21.15
C TYR A 303 -23.92 36.03 -21.71
N ASP A 304 -23.35 37.20 -22.00
CA ASP A 304 -24.09 38.36 -22.54
C ASP A 304 -24.72 38.03 -23.91
N SER A 305 -24.00 37.29 -24.76
CA SER A 305 -24.51 36.77 -26.04
C SER A 305 -25.69 35.80 -25.84
N ALA A 306 -25.62 34.91 -24.84
CA ALA A 306 -26.71 34.00 -24.52
C ALA A 306 -27.93 34.72 -23.92
N VAL A 307 -27.73 35.77 -23.10
CA VAL A 307 -28.81 36.66 -22.63
C VAL A 307 -29.52 37.31 -23.82
N ALA A 308 -28.77 37.81 -24.80
CA ALA A 308 -29.33 38.39 -26.02
C ALA A 308 -30.11 37.35 -26.86
N ALA A 309 -29.63 36.10 -26.93
CA ALA A 309 -30.34 35.01 -27.60
C ALA A 309 -31.68 34.68 -26.91
N VAL A 310 -31.71 34.62 -25.58
CA VAL A 310 -32.95 34.45 -24.80
C VAL A 310 -33.92 35.61 -25.03
N ALA A 311 -33.43 36.86 -25.04
CA ALA A 311 -34.26 38.03 -25.33
C ALA A 311 -34.86 37.97 -26.74
N LYS A 312 -34.07 37.58 -27.76
CA LYS A 312 -34.53 37.38 -29.14
C LYS A 312 -35.62 36.31 -29.25
N ALA A 313 -35.41 35.15 -28.62
CA ALA A 313 -36.38 34.06 -28.62
C ALA A 313 -37.70 34.45 -27.92
N ASN A 314 -37.60 35.07 -26.74
CA ASN A 314 -38.78 35.59 -26.01
C ASN A 314 -39.55 36.64 -26.84
N GLY A 315 -38.86 37.45 -27.66
CA GLY A 315 -39.49 38.43 -28.56
C GLY A 315 -40.35 37.82 -29.67
N ALA A 316 -40.14 36.55 -30.03
CA ALA A 316 -40.94 35.86 -31.05
C ALA A 316 -42.25 35.25 -30.50
N VAL A 317 -42.32 34.96 -29.19
CA VAL A 317 -43.49 34.31 -28.58
C VAL A 317 -44.76 35.18 -28.65
N PRO A 318 -44.75 36.50 -28.35
CA PRO A 318 -45.96 37.32 -28.39
C PRO A 318 -46.64 37.39 -29.77
N SER A 319 -45.87 37.40 -30.86
CA SER A 319 -46.43 37.44 -32.21
C SER A 319 -47.03 36.09 -32.62
N ALA A 320 -46.38 34.98 -32.28
CA ALA A 320 -46.93 33.63 -32.48
C ALA A 320 -48.20 33.41 -31.64
N GLN A 321 -48.17 33.80 -30.37
CA GLN A 321 -49.33 33.73 -29.46
C GLN A 321 -50.51 34.56 -29.99
N ALA A 322 -50.27 35.81 -30.40
CA ALA A 322 -51.29 36.67 -30.99
C ALA A 322 -51.83 36.18 -32.36
N LYS A 323 -51.09 35.32 -33.09
CA LYS A 323 -51.61 34.61 -34.27
C LYS A 323 -52.55 33.47 -33.84
N VAL A 324 -52.12 32.64 -32.88
CA VAL A 324 -52.93 31.54 -32.32
C VAL A 324 -54.23 32.03 -31.71
N ASP A 325 -54.22 33.08 -30.88
CA ASP A 325 -55.43 33.57 -30.22
C ASP A 325 -56.43 34.17 -31.21
N ARG A 326 -55.93 34.86 -32.24
CA ARG A 326 -56.74 35.38 -33.35
C ARG A 326 -57.38 34.26 -34.17
N TYR A 327 -56.60 33.23 -34.51
CA TYR A 327 -57.10 32.10 -35.31
C TYR A 327 -58.07 31.23 -34.50
N LYS A 328 -57.85 31.02 -33.20
CA LYS A 328 -58.81 30.39 -32.27
C LYS A 328 -60.12 31.18 -32.18
N GLY A 329 -60.06 32.51 -32.23
CA GLY A 329 -61.26 33.36 -32.31
C GLY A 329 -62.03 33.15 -33.62
N LEU A 330 -61.33 33.22 -34.76
CA LEU A 330 -61.92 33.10 -36.10
C LEU A 330 -62.46 31.70 -36.42
N SER A 331 -61.81 30.65 -35.91
CA SER A 331 -62.24 29.25 -36.11
C SER A 331 -63.62 28.96 -35.48
N ARG A 332 -64.01 29.69 -34.42
CA ARG A 332 -65.37 29.59 -33.82
C ARG A 332 -66.48 30.18 -34.70
N SER A 333 -66.12 30.83 -35.80
CA SER A 333 -67.05 31.41 -36.77
C SER A 333 -66.80 30.88 -38.18
N ASP A 334 -66.15 29.71 -38.29
CA ASP A 334 -65.78 29.02 -39.53
C ASP A 334 -65.01 29.90 -40.55
N ALA A 335 -64.32 30.94 -40.07
CA ALA A 335 -63.67 31.94 -40.91
C ALA A 335 -62.20 31.62 -41.26
N VAL A 336 -61.64 30.54 -40.72
CA VAL A 336 -60.29 30.00 -41.03
C VAL A 336 -60.33 28.48 -40.97
N SER A 337 -59.42 27.80 -41.67
CA SER A 337 -59.38 26.32 -41.64
C SER A 337 -58.76 25.79 -40.34
N GLN A 338 -59.07 24.53 -40.00
CA GLN A 338 -58.39 23.81 -38.91
C GLN A 338 -56.88 23.75 -39.14
N GLN A 339 -56.44 23.51 -40.39
CA GLN A 339 -55.04 23.45 -40.77
C GLN A 339 -54.28 24.76 -40.47
N ASP A 340 -54.88 25.93 -40.75
CA ASP A 340 -54.28 27.23 -40.45
C ASP A 340 -54.06 27.44 -38.94
N LEU A 341 -55.01 26.96 -38.14
CA LEU A 341 -54.98 27.03 -36.67
C LEU A 341 -53.95 26.06 -36.09
N ASP A 342 -53.84 24.85 -36.64
CA ASP A 342 -52.82 23.86 -36.27
C ASP A 342 -51.41 24.34 -36.64
N GLU A 343 -51.23 24.95 -37.82
CA GLU A 343 -49.96 25.57 -38.22
C GLU A 343 -49.56 26.72 -37.28
N ALA A 344 -50.52 27.57 -36.90
CA ALA A 344 -50.28 28.62 -35.92
C ALA A 344 -49.89 28.06 -34.54
N GLN A 345 -50.53 26.97 -34.08
CA GLN A 345 -50.17 26.28 -32.85
C GLN A 345 -48.77 25.66 -32.93
N GLY A 346 -48.43 25.03 -34.05
CA GLY A 346 -47.08 24.51 -34.33
C GLY A 346 -46.02 25.61 -34.28
N ALA A 347 -46.28 26.77 -34.87
CA ALA A 347 -45.37 27.93 -34.82
C ALA A 347 -45.19 28.47 -33.38
N LEU A 348 -46.26 28.50 -32.57
CA LEU A 348 -46.18 28.87 -31.15
C LEU A 348 -45.39 27.82 -30.34
N ALA A 349 -45.61 26.53 -30.59
CA ALA A 349 -44.87 25.46 -29.95
C ALA A 349 -43.37 25.53 -30.29
N GLN A 350 -43.02 25.80 -31.56
CA GLN A 350 -41.65 26.04 -31.99
C GLN A 350 -41.03 27.26 -31.29
N ALA A 351 -41.70 28.41 -31.25
CA ALA A 351 -41.18 29.60 -30.59
C ALA A 351 -40.93 29.38 -29.08
N ASN A 352 -41.79 28.60 -28.41
CA ASN A 352 -41.60 28.20 -27.02
C ASN A 352 -40.43 27.21 -26.84
N ALA A 353 -40.22 26.28 -27.79
CA ALA A 353 -39.07 25.39 -27.81
C ALA A 353 -37.75 26.16 -28.02
N ASP A 354 -37.75 27.17 -28.90
CA ASP A 354 -36.61 28.06 -29.13
C ASP A 354 -36.24 28.85 -27.86
N VAL A 355 -37.24 29.32 -27.11
CA VAL A 355 -37.04 29.94 -25.78
C VAL A 355 -36.43 28.96 -24.78
N ALA A 356 -36.90 27.71 -24.73
CA ALA A 356 -36.35 26.70 -23.84
C ALA A 356 -34.89 26.36 -24.20
N SER A 357 -34.59 26.22 -25.49
CA SER A 357 -33.24 26.00 -26.02
C SER A 357 -32.30 27.16 -25.68
N ALA A 358 -32.71 28.41 -25.92
CA ALA A 358 -31.93 29.58 -25.57
C ALA A 358 -31.67 29.71 -24.06
N LYS A 359 -32.65 29.36 -23.21
CA LYS A 359 -32.49 29.33 -21.75
C LYS A 359 -31.48 28.27 -21.30
N ALA A 360 -31.47 27.09 -21.92
CA ALA A 360 -30.46 26.07 -21.65
C ALA A 360 -29.05 26.55 -22.04
N ALA A 361 -28.90 27.22 -23.18
CA ALA A 361 -27.63 27.81 -23.60
C ALA A 361 -27.14 28.92 -22.64
N LEU A 362 -28.04 29.76 -22.13
CA LEU A 362 -27.74 30.76 -21.11
C LEU A 362 -27.27 30.11 -19.80
N GLU A 363 -27.90 29.03 -19.36
CA GLU A 363 -27.51 28.32 -18.14
C GLU A 363 -26.11 27.69 -18.28
N THR A 364 -25.79 27.09 -19.42
CA THR A 364 -24.42 26.62 -19.72
C THR A 364 -23.40 27.75 -19.68
N ALA A 365 -23.71 28.91 -20.27
CA ALA A 365 -22.83 30.08 -20.22
C ALA A 365 -22.67 30.63 -18.79
N ARG A 366 -23.73 30.61 -17.97
CA ARG A 366 -23.70 30.98 -16.55
C ARG A 366 -22.79 30.06 -15.74
N ILE A 367 -22.92 28.74 -15.91
CA ILE A 367 -22.09 27.75 -15.23
C ILE A 367 -20.60 27.96 -15.59
N ASN A 368 -20.28 28.14 -16.87
CA ASN A 368 -18.91 28.42 -17.30
C ASN A 368 -18.35 29.73 -16.72
N LEU A 369 -19.18 30.78 -16.62
CA LEU A 369 -18.82 32.04 -15.97
C LEU A 369 -18.63 31.86 -14.45
N ASP A 370 -19.46 31.07 -13.78
CA ASP A 370 -19.30 30.76 -12.35
C ASP A 370 -18.01 29.95 -12.09
N TYR A 371 -17.62 29.04 -13.00
CA TYR A 371 -16.35 28.29 -12.92
C TYR A 371 -15.09 29.17 -13.05
N THR A 372 -15.18 30.40 -13.54
CA THR A 372 -14.06 31.36 -13.50
C THR A 372 -13.67 31.73 -12.06
N LYS A 373 -14.61 31.59 -11.11
CA LYS A 373 -14.39 31.79 -9.67
C LYS A 373 -14.21 30.42 -9.03
N ILE A 374 -12.97 29.94 -9.01
CA ILE A 374 -12.65 28.63 -8.44
C ILE A 374 -12.88 28.67 -6.93
N ARG A 375 -13.79 27.84 -6.44
CA ARG A 375 -14.18 27.76 -5.02
C ARG A 375 -13.54 26.57 -4.31
N ALA A 376 -13.44 26.65 -3.00
CA ALA A 376 -13.09 25.54 -2.12
C ALA A 376 -14.22 24.48 -2.11
N PRO A 377 -13.97 23.23 -2.55
CA PRO A 377 -14.98 22.17 -2.52
C PRO A 377 -15.17 21.52 -1.14
N ILE A 378 -14.24 21.75 -0.19
CA ILE A 378 -14.34 21.34 1.22
C ILE A 378 -13.78 22.44 2.12
N SER A 379 -14.17 22.44 3.38
CA SER A 379 -13.52 23.25 4.43
C SER A 379 -12.21 22.58 4.87
N GLY A 380 -11.17 23.36 5.17
CA GLY A 380 -9.91 22.81 5.68
C GLY A 380 -8.74 23.78 5.60
N ARG A 381 -7.53 23.23 5.75
CA ARG A 381 -6.28 23.99 5.63
C ARG A 381 -5.79 23.94 4.17
N VAL A 382 -5.60 25.10 3.56
CA VAL A 382 -5.16 25.21 2.17
C VAL A 382 -3.63 25.18 2.08
N GLY A 383 -3.10 24.44 1.11
CA GLY A 383 -1.66 24.34 0.86
C GLY A 383 -1.04 25.59 0.25
N ALA A 384 0.18 25.44 -0.25
CA ALA A 384 0.78 26.41 -1.16
C ALA A 384 0.04 26.41 -2.51
N SER A 385 0.17 27.50 -3.25
CA SER A 385 -0.30 27.64 -4.63
C SER A 385 0.78 27.14 -5.58
N THR A 386 0.45 26.20 -6.47
CA THR A 386 1.38 25.71 -7.52
C THR A 386 1.53 26.71 -8.66
N VAL A 387 0.56 27.61 -8.82
CA VAL A 387 0.52 28.70 -9.80
C VAL A 387 0.58 30.07 -9.14
N THR A 388 1.07 31.07 -9.85
CA THR A 388 1.07 32.48 -9.43
C THR A 388 -0.02 33.28 -10.14
N VAL A 389 -0.29 34.48 -9.64
CA VAL A 389 -1.12 35.47 -10.38
C VAL A 389 -0.40 35.81 -11.69
N GLY A 390 -1.16 35.84 -12.79
CA GLY A 390 -0.64 35.99 -14.15
C GLY A 390 -0.34 34.67 -14.88
N ALA A 391 -0.41 33.52 -14.21
CA ALA A 391 -0.25 32.23 -14.87
C ALA A 391 -1.47 31.88 -15.73
N LEU A 392 -1.24 31.29 -16.92
CA LEU A 392 -2.27 30.65 -17.74
C LEU A 392 -2.56 29.25 -17.17
N VAL A 393 -3.84 28.94 -16.97
CA VAL A 393 -4.33 27.60 -16.62
C VAL A 393 -5.26 27.07 -17.71
N THR A 394 -5.36 25.75 -17.83
CA THR A 394 -6.26 25.08 -18.79
C THR A 394 -7.27 24.22 -18.04
N ALA A 395 -8.48 24.07 -18.58
CA ALA A 395 -9.49 23.18 -18.03
C ALA A 395 -8.93 21.77 -17.78
N ASP A 396 -9.31 21.16 -16.66
CA ASP A 396 -9.03 19.79 -16.25
C ASP A 396 -7.55 19.36 -16.28
N GLN A 397 -6.63 20.34 -16.17
CA GLN A 397 -5.19 20.09 -16.15
C GLN A 397 -4.76 19.10 -15.06
N THR A 398 -3.71 18.32 -15.36
CA THR A 398 -3.20 17.26 -14.47
C THR A 398 -2.56 17.80 -13.19
N THR A 399 -2.09 19.05 -13.18
CA THR A 399 -1.53 19.75 -12.01
C THR A 399 -2.62 20.52 -11.26
N SER A 400 -2.86 20.17 -9.98
CA SER A 400 -3.74 20.93 -9.11
C SER A 400 -3.16 22.31 -8.78
N LEU A 401 -4.02 23.32 -8.62
CA LEU A 401 -3.64 24.71 -8.28
C LEU A 401 -3.23 24.82 -6.81
N THR A 402 -3.95 24.10 -5.96
CA THR A 402 -3.61 23.88 -4.54
C THR A 402 -4.33 22.63 -4.03
N THR A 403 -4.02 22.23 -2.80
CA THR A 403 -4.69 21.12 -2.12
C THR A 403 -5.24 21.61 -0.79
N ILE A 404 -6.53 21.40 -0.56
CA ILE A 404 -7.19 21.61 0.73
C ILE A 404 -7.14 20.27 1.48
N ARG A 405 -6.75 20.32 2.76
CA ARG A 405 -6.71 19.15 3.65
C ARG A 405 -7.57 19.43 4.87
N GLN A 406 -8.57 18.62 5.11
CA GLN A 406 -9.27 18.62 6.39
C GLN A 406 -8.42 17.84 7.40
N ILE A 407 -8.04 18.50 8.47
CA ILE A 407 -7.15 17.98 9.52
C ILE A 407 -7.83 17.88 10.89
N ASP A 408 -9.09 18.27 10.98
CA ASP A 408 -9.96 18.01 12.13
C ASP A 408 -11.32 17.51 11.62
N PRO A 409 -11.73 16.26 11.92
CA PRO A 409 -10.92 15.22 12.55
C PRO A 409 -9.72 14.82 11.68
N ILE A 410 -8.77 14.06 12.26
CA ILE A 410 -7.62 13.48 11.55
C ILE A 410 -7.69 11.95 11.59
N ASN A 411 -7.25 11.31 10.51
CA ASN A 411 -7.15 9.87 10.42
C ASN A 411 -5.75 9.40 10.84
N VAL A 412 -5.65 8.19 11.35
CA VAL A 412 -4.40 7.49 11.65
C VAL A 412 -4.48 6.10 11.03
N ASP A 413 -3.62 5.86 10.06
CA ASP A 413 -3.48 4.59 9.37
C ASP A 413 -2.40 3.77 10.06
N VAL A 414 -2.83 2.71 10.75
CA VAL A 414 -2.02 1.84 11.60
C VAL A 414 -1.77 0.52 10.88
N THR A 415 -0.53 0.05 10.80
CA THR A 415 -0.23 -1.21 10.12
C THR A 415 -0.08 -2.37 11.11
N GLN A 416 -0.71 -3.51 10.79
CA GLN A 416 -0.64 -4.75 11.58
C GLN A 416 -0.34 -5.94 10.66
N SER A 417 0.53 -6.84 11.11
CA SER A 417 0.82 -8.07 10.36
C SER A 417 -0.41 -8.97 10.29
N SER A 418 -0.71 -9.49 9.09
CA SER A 418 -1.77 -10.49 8.87
C SER A 418 -1.65 -11.71 9.80
N ALA A 419 -0.41 -12.13 10.12
CA ALA A 419 -0.15 -13.24 11.04
C ALA A 419 -0.52 -12.92 12.49
N ASN A 420 -0.32 -11.66 12.94
CA ASN A 420 -0.75 -11.23 14.27
C ASN A 420 -2.27 -11.06 14.34
N LEU A 421 -2.88 -10.53 13.28
CA LEU A 421 -4.33 -10.41 13.18
C LEU A 421 -5.02 -11.78 13.20
N LEU A 422 -4.44 -12.80 12.55
CA LEU A 422 -4.90 -14.19 12.64
C LEU A 422 -4.75 -14.78 14.05
N LYS A 423 -3.63 -14.52 14.75
CA LYS A 423 -3.45 -14.93 16.15
C LYS A 423 -4.51 -14.28 17.06
N LEU A 424 -4.79 -12.99 16.85
CA LEU A 424 -5.80 -12.24 17.60
C LEU A 424 -7.21 -12.83 17.38
N ARG A 425 -7.60 -13.07 16.12
CA ARG A 425 -8.90 -13.71 15.79
C ARG A 425 -9.05 -15.06 16.50
N ARG A 426 -8.05 -15.95 16.41
CA ARG A 426 -8.06 -17.25 17.10
C ARG A 426 -8.15 -17.11 18.63
N ALA A 427 -7.43 -16.15 19.22
CA ALA A 427 -7.48 -15.92 20.66
C ALA A 427 -8.85 -15.40 21.16
N ILE A 428 -9.62 -14.73 20.30
CA ILE A 428 -11.00 -14.31 20.56
C ILE A 428 -11.96 -15.50 20.37
N GLU A 429 -11.83 -16.25 19.28
CA GLU A 429 -12.63 -17.47 18.98
C GLU A 429 -12.48 -18.55 20.07
N ASP A 430 -11.25 -18.77 20.55
CA ASP A 430 -10.92 -19.67 21.66
C ASP A 430 -11.37 -19.14 23.05
N GLY A 431 -11.99 -17.96 23.12
CA GLY A 431 -12.45 -17.33 24.37
C GLY A 431 -11.33 -16.85 25.30
N ARG A 432 -10.06 -16.89 24.87
CA ARG A 432 -8.89 -16.46 25.66
C ARG A 432 -8.82 -14.93 25.81
N LEU A 433 -9.43 -14.19 24.89
CA LEU A 433 -9.56 -12.74 24.93
C LEU A 433 -11.03 -12.32 24.82
N LYS A 434 -11.49 -11.49 25.76
CA LYS A 434 -12.76 -10.79 25.63
C LYS A 434 -12.51 -9.44 24.98
N THR A 435 -13.17 -9.20 23.85
CA THR A 435 -13.15 -7.92 23.14
C THR A 435 -13.96 -6.87 23.89
N THR A 436 -13.54 -5.61 23.81
CA THR A 436 -14.13 -4.49 24.57
C THR A 436 -15.41 -3.92 23.92
N GLY A 437 -16.11 -4.71 23.10
CA GLY A 437 -17.25 -4.27 22.29
C GLY A 437 -16.86 -3.67 20.93
N ALA A 438 -17.83 -3.08 20.22
CA ALA A 438 -17.65 -2.60 18.83
C ALA A 438 -16.77 -1.34 18.71
N ASN A 439 -16.71 -0.51 19.75
CA ASN A 439 -15.91 0.72 19.76
C ASN A 439 -14.62 0.51 20.57
N VAL A 440 -13.59 -0.04 19.93
CA VAL A 440 -12.25 -0.12 20.53
C VAL A 440 -11.65 1.30 20.56
N SER A 441 -11.38 1.80 21.76
CA SER A 441 -10.68 3.07 21.95
C SER A 441 -9.21 2.93 21.61
N VAL A 442 -8.66 3.93 20.92
CA VAL A 442 -7.24 4.00 20.56
C VAL A 442 -6.63 5.23 21.20
N LYS A 443 -5.48 5.07 21.83
CA LYS A 443 -4.63 6.19 22.27
C LYS A 443 -3.45 6.33 21.33
N LEU A 444 -2.97 7.56 21.11
CA LEU A 444 -1.72 7.78 20.38
C LEU A 444 -0.59 8.09 21.34
N LYS A 445 0.58 7.54 21.04
CA LYS A 445 1.86 7.96 21.58
C LYS A 445 2.64 8.65 20.46
N LEU A 446 3.00 9.91 20.69
CA LEU A 446 3.68 10.76 19.72
C LEU A 446 5.15 10.32 19.55
N GLU A 447 5.84 10.95 18.60
CA GLU A 447 7.23 10.62 18.26
C GLU A 447 8.21 10.95 19.41
N ASP A 448 7.95 12.04 20.14
CA ASP A 448 8.69 12.45 21.36
C ASP A 448 8.44 11.52 22.56
N GLY A 449 7.48 10.59 22.47
CA GLY A 449 7.09 9.68 23.53
C GLY A 449 6.05 10.22 24.51
N SER A 450 5.54 11.43 24.31
CA SER A 450 4.33 11.91 25.00
C SER A 450 3.09 11.15 24.52
N ASP A 451 2.05 11.12 25.35
CA ASP A 451 0.73 10.58 24.96
C ASP A 451 -0.16 11.74 24.48
N TYR A 452 -1.01 11.48 23.48
CA TYR A 452 -1.96 12.46 22.96
C TYR A 452 -3.23 12.50 23.82
N ASP A 453 -3.67 13.70 24.19
CA ASP A 453 -4.79 13.90 25.14
C ASP A 453 -6.13 13.34 24.65
N GLN A 454 -6.38 13.35 23.34
CA GLN A 454 -7.64 12.88 22.77
C GLN A 454 -7.59 11.39 22.42
N THR A 455 -8.60 10.64 22.84
CA THR A 455 -8.82 9.26 22.42
C THR A 455 -9.53 9.20 21.09
N GLY A 456 -9.06 8.35 20.19
CA GLY A 456 -9.69 8.07 18.89
C GLY A 456 -10.51 6.79 18.91
N ARG A 457 -11.25 6.57 17.82
CA ARG A 457 -12.04 5.37 17.55
C ARG A 457 -11.51 4.65 16.31
N ILE A 458 -11.53 3.32 16.30
CA ILE A 458 -11.34 2.59 15.04
C ILE A 458 -12.56 2.86 14.14
N GLU A 459 -12.32 3.35 12.93
CA GLU A 459 -13.35 3.57 11.91
C GLU A 459 -13.55 2.30 11.08
N PHE A 460 -12.45 1.75 10.56
CA PHE A 460 -12.48 0.65 9.60
C PHE A 460 -11.22 -0.23 9.69
N LEU A 461 -11.41 -1.53 9.50
CA LEU A 461 -10.34 -2.49 9.22
C LEU A 461 -10.36 -2.75 7.71
N ASP A 462 -9.27 -2.47 7.01
CA ASP A 462 -9.20 -2.84 5.59
C ASP A 462 -9.32 -4.37 5.45
N ALA A 463 -10.11 -4.81 4.48
CA ALA A 463 -10.26 -6.22 4.13
C ALA A 463 -9.12 -6.70 3.23
N ALA A 464 -8.37 -5.79 2.60
CA ALA A 464 -7.20 -6.08 1.80
C ALA A 464 -5.93 -6.24 2.66
N VAL A 465 -5.08 -7.19 2.28
CA VAL A 465 -3.69 -7.30 2.75
C VAL A 465 -2.80 -6.66 1.69
N GLU A 466 -1.90 -5.77 2.09
CA GLU A 466 -0.93 -5.17 1.17
C GLU A 466 0.10 -6.24 0.74
N GLU A 467 0.12 -6.59 -0.55
CA GLU A 467 0.92 -7.71 -1.09
C GLU A 467 2.43 -7.56 -0.86
N THR A 468 2.92 -6.32 -0.80
CA THR A 468 4.35 -6.00 -0.62
C THR A 468 4.83 -6.18 0.83
N THR A 469 3.95 -6.00 1.82
CA THR A 469 4.31 -6.00 3.26
C THR A 469 3.63 -7.10 4.06
N GLY A 470 2.65 -7.82 3.49
CA GLY A 470 1.86 -8.84 4.18
C GLY A 470 1.03 -8.29 5.35
N SER A 471 0.78 -6.98 5.37
CA SER A 471 0.14 -6.26 6.47
C SER A 471 -1.24 -5.74 6.09
N VAL A 472 -2.09 -5.54 7.09
CA VAL A 472 -3.42 -4.95 6.99
C VAL A 472 -3.38 -3.55 7.61
N THR A 473 -4.04 -2.60 6.97
CA THR A 473 -4.19 -1.24 7.48
C THR A 473 -5.47 -1.12 8.31
N VAL A 474 -5.34 -0.57 9.51
CA VAL A 474 -6.42 -0.24 10.44
C VAL A 474 -6.53 1.27 10.50
N ARG A 475 -7.67 1.84 10.12
CA ARG A 475 -7.92 3.28 10.20
C ARG A 475 -8.61 3.62 11.50
N ALA A 476 -8.03 4.56 12.24
CA ALA A 476 -8.63 5.17 13.41
C ALA A 476 -8.79 6.69 13.23
N GLU A 477 -9.92 7.22 13.68
CA GLU A 477 -10.26 8.65 13.59
C GLU A 477 -10.03 9.32 14.95
N PHE A 478 -9.40 10.49 14.94
CA PHE A 478 -9.04 11.27 16.13
C PHE A 478 -9.52 12.73 16.01
N PRO A 479 -10.14 13.31 17.06
CA PRO A 479 -10.32 14.75 17.16
C PRO A 479 -8.96 15.47 17.19
N ASN A 480 -8.84 16.59 16.47
CA ASN A 480 -7.62 17.40 16.39
C ASN A 480 -7.92 18.91 16.44
N PRO A 481 -8.67 19.41 17.44
CA PRO A 481 -9.12 20.81 17.46
C PRO A 481 -7.98 21.82 17.62
N GLN A 482 -6.84 21.42 18.22
CA GLN A 482 -5.63 22.25 18.31
C GLN A 482 -4.76 22.19 17.03
N GLN A 483 -5.11 21.35 16.05
CA GLN A 483 -4.31 21.11 14.83
C GLN A 483 -2.86 20.66 15.10
N LEU A 484 -2.62 20.01 16.25
CA LEU A 484 -1.29 19.52 16.65
C LEU A 484 -0.83 18.38 15.74
N LEU A 485 -1.75 17.46 15.40
CA LEU A 485 -1.45 16.37 14.49
C LEU A 485 -1.50 16.91 13.05
N LEU A 486 -0.35 16.87 12.36
CA LEU A 486 -0.26 17.17 10.93
C LEU A 486 -0.26 15.87 10.13
N PRO A 487 -0.87 15.82 8.92
CA PRO A 487 -0.82 14.63 8.06
C PRO A 487 0.63 14.24 7.68
N GLY A 488 0.93 12.94 7.73
CA GLY A 488 2.24 12.35 7.41
C GLY A 488 3.16 12.11 8.62
N VAL A 489 2.82 12.64 9.80
CA VAL A 489 3.55 12.41 11.06
C VAL A 489 3.47 10.94 11.47
N TYR A 490 4.59 10.40 11.95
CA TYR A 490 4.64 9.06 12.50
C TYR A 490 4.10 9.04 13.93
N VAL A 491 3.21 8.11 14.23
CA VAL A 491 2.60 7.93 15.55
C VAL A 491 2.58 6.46 15.92
N ARG A 492 2.49 6.15 17.22
CA ARG A 492 2.29 4.79 17.70
C ARG A 492 0.90 4.67 18.31
N ALA A 493 0.03 3.89 17.67
CA ALA A 493 -1.30 3.63 18.15
C ALA A 493 -1.27 2.54 19.23
N MET A 494 -1.71 2.88 20.43
CA MET A 494 -1.95 1.92 21.50
C MET A 494 -3.40 1.44 21.40
N ILE A 495 -3.58 0.23 20.89
CA ILE A 495 -4.89 -0.43 20.73
C ILE A 495 -5.04 -1.47 21.83
N GLN A 496 -6.18 -1.47 22.54
CA GLN A 496 -6.52 -2.52 23.49
C GLN A 496 -7.12 -3.72 22.73
N GLU A 497 -6.34 -4.79 22.54
CA GLU A 497 -6.75 -6.02 21.84
C GLU A 497 -7.86 -6.78 22.60
N GLY A 498 -7.87 -6.66 23.93
CA GLY A 498 -8.89 -7.23 24.80
C GLY A 498 -8.45 -7.27 26.26
N ILE A 499 -9.31 -7.79 27.13
CA ILE A 499 -8.96 -8.09 28.53
C ILE A 499 -8.81 -9.59 28.69
N ARG A 500 -7.65 -10.03 29.21
CA ARG A 500 -7.44 -11.41 29.62
C ARG A 500 -7.74 -11.53 31.11
N GLN A 501 -8.73 -12.35 31.44
CA GLN A 501 -9.12 -12.64 32.82
C GLN A 501 -8.28 -13.81 33.36
N ASN A 502 -8.22 -13.95 34.69
CA ASN A 502 -7.57 -15.06 35.40
C ASN A 502 -6.12 -15.35 34.94
N SER A 503 -5.30 -14.31 34.81
CA SER A 503 -3.89 -14.44 34.40
C SER A 503 -2.95 -14.09 35.55
N TYR A 504 -1.77 -14.72 35.57
CA TYR A 504 -0.74 -14.46 36.56
C TYR A 504 0.39 -13.65 35.93
N LEU A 505 0.80 -12.57 36.59
CA LEU A 505 1.99 -11.80 36.26
C LEU A 505 3.14 -12.29 37.14
N VAL A 506 4.17 -12.86 36.53
CA VAL A 506 5.35 -13.37 37.22
C VAL A 506 6.54 -12.48 36.89
N PRO A 507 7.19 -11.82 37.87
CA PRO A 507 8.35 -10.96 37.62
C PRO A 507 9.42 -11.65 36.77
N GLN A 508 10.00 -10.98 35.77
CA GLN A 508 10.88 -11.63 34.80
C GLN A 508 12.10 -12.33 35.44
N ARG A 509 12.59 -11.80 36.58
CA ARG A 509 13.69 -12.39 37.36
C ARG A 509 13.37 -13.73 38.05
N ALA A 510 12.09 -14.03 38.29
CA ALA A 510 11.64 -15.28 38.88
C ALA A 510 11.58 -16.44 37.85
N VAL A 511 11.71 -16.12 36.55
CA VAL A 511 11.62 -17.08 35.45
C VAL A 511 13.00 -17.33 34.84
N SER A 512 13.47 -18.56 34.96
CA SER A 512 14.66 -19.07 34.27
C SER A 512 14.26 -19.88 33.03
N ARG A 513 15.24 -20.34 32.24
CA ARG A 513 15.02 -21.29 31.14
C ARG A 513 15.83 -22.55 31.36
N ASN A 514 15.22 -23.70 31.08
CA ASN A 514 15.91 -24.99 31.14
C ASN A 514 16.76 -25.25 29.88
N THR A 515 17.46 -26.38 29.83
CA THR A 515 18.31 -26.78 28.68
C THR A 515 17.56 -27.02 27.37
N LYS A 516 16.22 -27.14 27.40
CA LYS A 516 15.35 -27.19 26.21
C LYS A 516 14.83 -25.81 25.78
N GLY A 517 15.15 -24.76 26.53
CA GLY A 517 14.67 -23.39 26.30
C GLY A 517 13.28 -23.10 26.86
N GLU A 518 12.64 -24.06 27.53
CA GLU A 518 11.31 -23.89 28.15
C GLU A 518 11.42 -22.97 29.37
N ALA A 519 10.40 -22.12 29.59
CA ALA A 519 10.34 -21.24 30.75
C ALA A 519 10.05 -22.04 32.03
N MET A 520 10.75 -21.72 33.11
CA MET A 520 10.69 -22.44 34.38
C MET A 520 10.77 -21.46 35.54
N ALA A 521 9.93 -21.63 36.54
CA ALA A 521 10.07 -20.95 37.83
C ALA A 521 10.25 -21.96 38.96
N LEU A 522 10.78 -21.47 40.07
CA LEU A 522 10.84 -22.17 41.34
C LEU A 522 9.68 -21.67 42.20
N PHE A 523 8.87 -22.59 42.71
CA PHE A 523 7.79 -22.31 43.65
C PHE A 523 8.16 -22.86 45.02
N VAL A 524 7.58 -22.32 46.09
CA VAL A 524 7.70 -22.91 47.43
C VAL A 524 6.34 -23.46 47.84
N SER A 525 6.30 -24.76 48.13
CA SER A 525 5.09 -25.42 48.62
C SER A 525 4.74 -24.94 50.04
N PRO A 526 3.50 -25.13 50.52
CA PRO A 526 3.12 -24.81 51.90
C PRO A 526 3.98 -25.54 52.96
N GLU A 527 4.68 -26.60 52.58
CA GLU A 527 5.60 -27.37 53.42
C GLU A 527 7.02 -26.75 53.51
N GLY A 528 7.28 -25.62 52.82
CA GLY A 528 8.59 -24.96 52.81
C GLY A 528 9.62 -25.59 51.86
N LYS A 529 9.18 -26.41 50.90
CA LYS A 529 10.06 -27.09 49.91
C LYS A 529 10.00 -26.40 48.56
N VAL A 530 11.13 -26.34 47.88
CA VAL A 530 11.22 -25.79 46.51
C VAL A 530 10.74 -26.79 45.47
N GLU A 531 9.68 -26.45 44.74
CA GLU A 531 9.22 -27.16 43.54
C GLU A 531 9.70 -26.46 42.27
N GLN A 532 10.32 -27.21 41.37
CA GLN A 532 10.65 -26.75 40.02
C GLN A 532 9.48 -27.05 39.08
N ARG A 533 8.95 -26.01 38.41
CA ARG A 533 7.80 -26.15 37.51
C ARG A 533 8.02 -25.44 36.18
N VAL A 534 7.68 -26.12 35.08
CA VAL A 534 7.67 -25.54 33.73
C VAL A 534 6.40 -24.69 33.58
N LEU A 535 6.53 -23.51 32.98
CA LEU A 535 5.46 -22.52 32.83
C LEU A 535 5.15 -22.25 31.36
N THR A 536 3.86 -22.18 31.03
CA THR A 536 3.41 -21.75 29.70
C THR A 536 3.30 -20.24 29.67
N VAL A 537 4.38 -19.56 29.26
CA VAL A 537 4.45 -18.10 29.14
C VAL A 537 3.89 -17.66 27.77
N ASP A 538 3.00 -16.67 27.76
CA ASP A 538 2.39 -16.09 26.55
C ASP A 538 3.27 -14.94 25.98
N ARG A 539 3.50 -13.91 26.80
CA ARG A 539 4.25 -12.69 26.43
C ARG A 539 4.79 -11.97 27.67
N SER A 540 5.72 -11.04 27.50
CA SER A 540 6.11 -10.08 28.53
C SER A 540 5.16 -8.87 28.55
N ILE A 541 4.91 -8.32 29.73
CA ILE A 541 4.17 -7.08 29.96
C ILE A 541 4.96 -6.30 31.02
N GLY A 542 5.59 -5.19 30.61
CA GLY A 542 6.53 -4.46 31.47
C GLY A 542 7.65 -5.38 32.00
N ASN A 543 7.90 -5.32 33.31
CA ASN A 543 8.91 -6.12 34.00
C ASN A 543 8.43 -7.52 34.42
N SER A 544 7.27 -7.97 33.95
CA SER A 544 6.62 -9.23 34.32
C SER A 544 6.28 -10.08 33.08
N TRP A 545 6.24 -11.41 33.24
CA TRP A 545 5.75 -12.38 32.26
C TRP A 545 4.28 -12.67 32.50
N LEU A 546 3.46 -12.63 31.44
CA LEU A 546 2.09 -13.12 31.45
C LEU A 546 2.11 -14.65 31.30
N VAL A 547 1.76 -15.36 32.37
CA VAL A 547 1.70 -16.83 32.39
C VAL A 547 0.27 -17.29 32.17
N ALA A 548 0.09 -18.19 31.21
CA ALA A 548 -1.20 -18.77 30.85
C ALA A 548 -1.54 -20.02 31.69
N GLU A 549 -0.55 -20.89 31.93
CA GLU A 549 -0.74 -22.17 32.63
C GLU A 549 0.49 -22.53 33.48
N GLY A 550 0.26 -23.33 34.54
CA GLY A 550 1.30 -23.82 35.45
C GLY A 550 1.26 -23.24 36.87
N ILE A 551 0.35 -22.32 37.15
CA ILE A 551 0.26 -21.59 38.43
C ILE A 551 -1.15 -21.73 39.03
N LYS A 552 -1.22 -21.92 40.34
CA LYS A 552 -2.46 -21.88 41.13
C LYS A 552 -2.49 -20.60 41.97
N ASP A 553 -3.70 -20.17 42.32
CA ASP A 553 -3.90 -18.99 43.17
C ASP A 553 -3.28 -19.19 44.57
N GLY A 554 -2.58 -18.17 45.06
CA GLY A 554 -1.89 -18.19 46.35
C GLY A 554 -0.57 -18.96 46.38
N GLU A 555 -0.05 -19.43 45.23
CA GLU A 555 1.30 -20.05 45.20
C GLU A 555 2.41 -19.00 45.32
N ASN A 556 3.47 -19.35 46.05
CA ASN A 556 4.63 -18.50 46.28
C ASN A 556 5.72 -18.80 45.25
N VAL A 557 6.04 -17.85 44.37
CA VAL A 557 7.14 -17.95 43.41
C VAL A 557 8.43 -17.35 43.98
N VAL A 558 9.57 -18.01 43.77
CA VAL A 558 10.89 -17.51 44.19
C VAL A 558 11.36 -16.41 43.25
N VAL A 559 11.53 -15.20 43.77
CA VAL A 559 11.96 -14.00 43.04
C VAL A 559 13.47 -13.76 43.19
N GLU A 560 14.05 -14.14 44.32
CA GLU A 560 15.48 -13.99 44.62
C GLU A 560 16.02 -15.20 45.39
N GLY A 561 17.33 -15.47 45.30
CA GLY A 561 17.97 -16.61 45.97
C GLY A 561 17.86 -17.94 45.20
N GLY A 562 17.15 -17.98 44.06
CA GLY A 562 16.94 -19.18 43.23
C GLY A 562 18.22 -19.92 42.81
N GLN A 563 19.38 -19.25 42.71
CA GLN A 563 20.67 -19.88 42.42
C GLN A 563 21.26 -20.67 43.61
N ARG A 564 20.81 -20.40 44.84
CA ARG A 564 21.32 -21.00 46.09
C ARG A 564 20.53 -22.25 46.50
N VAL A 565 19.48 -22.59 45.77
CA VAL A 565 18.50 -23.63 46.15
C VAL A 565 18.29 -24.63 45.02
N ARG A 566 18.02 -25.89 45.39
CA ARG A 566 17.70 -26.97 44.44
C ARG A 566 16.26 -27.43 44.63
N ALA A 567 15.67 -28.00 43.58
CA ALA A 567 14.37 -28.64 43.68
C ALA A 567 14.38 -29.73 44.77
N GLY A 568 13.36 -29.75 45.62
CA GLY A 568 13.22 -30.63 46.78
C GLY A 568 13.94 -30.17 48.06
N GLN A 569 14.63 -29.02 48.05
CA GLN A 569 15.32 -28.49 49.22
C GLN A 569 14.37 -27.67 50.12
N ASP A 570 14.51 -27.83 51.43
CA ASP A 570 13.88 -26.98 52.45
C ASP A 570 14.51 -25.57 52.44
N VAL A 571 13.66 -24.54 52.43
CA VAL A 571 14.07 -23.13 52.41
C VAL A 571 13.36 -22.31 53.47
N THR A 572 13.95 -21.18 53.87
CA THR A 572 13.27 -20.16 54.67
C THR A 572 12.79 -19.06 53.73
N THR A 573 11.53 -18.65 53.82
CA THR A 573 10.92 -17.69 52.89
C THR A 573 10.77 -16.31 53.50
N SER A 574 11.12 -15.28 52.72
CA SER A 574 10.84 -13.87 53.02
C SER A 574 9.91 -13.31 51.94
N ASN A 575 8.82 -12.63 52.30
CA ASN A 575 7.82 -12.17 51.33
C ASN A 575 8.15 -10.78 50.78
N VAL A 576 8.12 -10.62 49.46
CA VAL A 576 8.58 -9.43 48.76
C VAL A 576 7.62 -9.06 47.63
N ILE A 577 7.27 -7.78 47.56
CA ILE A 577 6.47 -7.18 46.49
C ILE A 577 7.44 -6.61 45.44
N VAL A 578 7.22 -6.93 44.17
CA VAL A 578 7.96 -6.31 43.07
C VAL A 578 7.16 -5.12 42.57
N ASN A 579 7.79 -3.94 42.51
CA ASN A 579 7.17 -2.77 41.89
C ASN A 579 7.20 -2.93 40.36
N ASP A 580 6.04 -3.06 39.70
CA ASP A 580 5.96 -3.32 38.25
C ASP A 580 6.59 -2.21 37.39
N ALA A 581 6.68 -0.97 37.89
CA ALA A 581 7.20 0.18 37.15
C ALA A 581 8.73 0.32 37.23
N THR A 582 9.32 0.14 38.42
CA THR A 582 10.79 0.26 38.63
C THR A 582 11.51 -1.10 38.60
N GLY A 583 10.78 -2.18 38.87
CA GLY A 583 11.35 -3.51 39.08
C GLY A 583 12.07 -3.64 40.42
N GLU A 584 11.92 -2.72 41.38
CA GLU A 584 12.58 -2.83 42.68
C GLU A 584 11.84 -3.79 43.63
N LEU A 585 12.56 -4.29 44.64
CA LEU A 585 12.07 -5.24 45.63
C LEU A 585 11.71 -4.50 46.92
N GLU A 586 10.42 -4.46 47.27
CA GLU A 586 9.93 -3.90 48.53
C GLU A 586 9.53 -5.05 49.46
N GLN A 587 10.04 -5.06 50.70
CA GLN A 587 9.65 -6.09 51.68
C GLN A 587 8.17 -5.96 52.02
N ALA A 588 7.42 -7.06 51.94
CA ALA A 588 6.02 -7.07 52.35
C ALA A 588 5.96 -6.93 53.88
N GLN A 589 5.59 -5.74 54.38
CA GLN A 589 5.42 -5.51 55.81
C GLN A 589 4.38 -6.48 56.39
N GLN A 590 4.81 -7.34 57.32
CA GLN A 590 3.92 -8.24 58.04
C GLN A 590 2.96 -7.45 58.94
N THR A 591 1.66 -7.68 58.78
CA THR A 591 0.60 -7.07 59.58
C THR A 591 0.14 -7.99 60.72
N GLY A 592 0.21 -7.48 61.96
CA GLY A 592 -0.47 -8.01 63.15
C GLY A 592 0.43 -8.83 64.11
N GLY A 593 0.49 -8.53 65.42
CA GLY A 593 -0.21 -7.51 66.21
C GLY A 593 0.09 -7.67 67.71
N PRO A 594 -0.87 -7.37 68.60
CA PRO A 594 -1.20 -6.04 69.11
C PRO A 594 -0.26 -5.55 70.24
N ALA A 595 -0.08 -4.23 70.36
CA ALA A 595 0.52 -3.57 71.52
C ALA A 595 -0.55 -2.78 72.31
N PRO A 596 -0.44 -2.67 73.65
CA PRO A 596 -1.57 -2.29 74.49
C PRO A 596 -1.87 -0.79 74.50
N VAL A 597 -3.15 -0.48 74.69
CA VAL A 597 -3.63 0.87 74.98
C VAL A 597 -3.07 1.33 76.33
N LYS A 598 -2.33 2.44 76.33
CA LYS A 598 -2.25 3.34 77.48
C LYS A 598 -2.86 4.68 77.09
N ALA A 599 -3.96 5.01 77.74
CA ALA A 599 -4.52 6.35 77.70
C ALA A 599 -3.73 7.25 78.66
N GLU A 600 -3.35 8.43 78.18
CA GLU A 600 -3.18 9.61 79.03
C GLU A 600 -3.98 10.75 78.39
N ALA A 601 -4.74 11.46 79.22
CA ALA A 601 -5.72 12.46 78.78
C ALA A 601 -5.33 13.85 79.28
N GLY A 602 -5.47 14.84 78.40
CA GLY A 602 -5.32 16.27 78.65
C GLY A 602 -5.56 16.99 77.32
N SER A 603 -6.78 17.43 76.98
CA SER A 603 -7.41 18.69 77.46
C SER A 603 -6.62 19.91 76.97
N THR A 604 -7.14 20.83 76.14
CA THR A 604 -8.51 21.38 76.04
C THR A 604 -8.90 21.89 74.63
N ALA A 605 -10.21 21.80 74.31
CA ALA A 605 -11.04 22.78 73.55
C ALA A 605 -10.66 23.19 72.09
N ALA A 606 -11.58 23.45 71.15
CA ALA A 606 -13.06 23.52 71.16
C ALA A 606 -13.67 23.09 69.80
N ALA A 607 -14.97 22.79 69.80
CA ALA A 607 -15.85 22.57 68.63
C ALA A 607 -17.03 23.59 68.68
N PRO A 608 -18.01 23.64 67.75
CA PRO A 608 -18.26 22.85 66.52
C PRO A 608 -18.36 23.80 65.27
N ALA A 609 -19.11 23.64 64.15
CA ALA A 609 -20.17 22.71 63.75
C ALA A 609 -20.44 22.65 62.21
N LYS A 610 -21.00 21.51 61.76
CA LYS A 610 -22.22 21.30 60.92
C LYS A 610 -22.41 22.09 59.59
N GLU A 611 -22.46 21.40 58.43
CA GLU A 611 -23.69 20.89 57.71
C GLU A 611 -24.43 21.98 56.89
N ALA A 612 -25.00 21.75 55.70
CA ALA A 612 -25.02 20.60 54.77
C ALA A 612 -25.61 21.01 53.39
N SER A 613 -25.65 20.05 52.45
CA SER A 613 -26.77 19.81 51.51
C SER A 613 -27.11 20.78 50.35
N ALA A 614 -26.82 20.31 49.13
CA ALA A 614 -27.69 20.28 47.93
C ALA A 614 -28.18 21.57 47.19
N ALA A 615 -28.22 21.41 45.86
CA ALA A 615 -28.53 22.34 44.75
C ALA A 615 -30.04 22.75 44.65
N PRO A 616 -30.58 23.46 43.60
CA PRO A 616 -29.98 23.85 42.30
C PRO A 616 -30.43 25.21 41.63
N VAL A 617 -29.98 25.45 40.38
CA VAL A 617 -30.54 26.30 39.27
C VAL A 617 -30.55 27.86 39.34
N LEU A 618 -29.88 28.48 38.33
CA LEU A 618 -30.08 29.74 37.54
C LEU A 618 -30.91 30.93 38.11
N PRO A 619 -30.47 32.20 37.86
CA PRO A 619 -30.94 32.91 36.64
C PRO A 619 -29.90 33.81 35.94
N ALA A 620 -30.34 34.49 34.87
CA ALA A 620 -29.52 35.23 33.91
C ALA A 620 -29.33 36.74 34.19
N ALA A 621 -28.30 37.32 33.55
CA ALA A 621 -28.14 38.73 33.17
C ALA A 621 -27.50 38.74 31.77
N LYS A 622 -27.89 39.52 30.74
CA LYS A 622 -28.27 40.93 30.64
C LYS A 622 -27.21 41.90 31.18
N ASN A 623 -26.17 42.13 30.38
CA ASN A 623 -26.01 43.38 29.63
C ASN A 623 -25.22 43.12 28.33
#